data_AF-A0A2M6ZNS4-F1
#
_entry.id   AF-A0A2M6ZNS4-F1
#
_cell.length_a   1.000
_cell.length_b   1.000
_cell.length_c   1.000
_cell.angle_alpha   90.00
_cell.angle_beta   90.00
_cell.angle_gamma   90.00
#
_symmetry.space_group_name_H-M   'P 1'
#
loop_
_entity.id
_entity.type
_entity.pdbx_description
1 polymer ?
#
loop_
_entity_poly.entity_id
_entity_poly.type
_entity_poly.pdbx_seq_one_letter_code
_entity_poly.pdbx_strand_id
1 'polypeptide(L)'
;MVAAWLALLLLGGTVGCGSAPVAPPPESAAVPVEPSPPVTSDSARLKDALTGGEMSPSAVADLSDRLLADGKALNDQQTMARLELVILKTLKAPDKTHRAVLWRNLGIIHYHQQKYKQAEHDLQSANELNPKNPRTHFYLACLFAHKGRIYEKSGKTRASRQQYKRAAIEIELARKLEPSNPLYKQDLKQIIQQENGK
;
A
#
# COMPACT_ATOMS: atom_id res chain seq x y z
N MET A 1 79.78 -26.25 -60.01
CA MET A 1 81.19 -26.17 -59.57
C MET A 1 81.47 -24.73 -59.15
N VAL A 2 81.95 -24.58 -57.91
CA VAL A 2 82.88 -23.55 -57.40
C VAL A 2 82.60 -22.07 -57.70
N ALA A 3 82.43 -21.28 -56.63
CA ALA A 3 83.18 -20.06 -56.29
C ALA A 3 82.24 -19.07 -55.57
N ALA A 4 82.40 -18.71 -54.30
CA ALA A 4 83.54 -18.16 -53.58
C ALA A 4 83.54 -16.60 -53.54
N TRP A 5 83.36 -16.09 -52.31
CA TRP A 5 84.11 -14.99 -51.68
C TRP A 5 83.59 -13.53 -51.75
N LEU A 6 83.20 -13.09 -50.54
CA LEU A 6 83.61 -11.88 -49.78
C LEU A 6 83.11 -10.45 -50.07
N ALA A 7 82.69 -9.87 -48.93
CA ALA A 7 82.87 -8.49 -48.44
C ALA A 7 81.95 -7.39 -48.98
N LEU A 8 81.19 -6.73 -48.10
CA LEU A 8 81.66 -5.52 -47.40
C LEU A 8 80.63 -5.06 -46.36
N LEU A 9 81.12 -4.59 -45.21
CA LEU A 9 80.39 -3.87 -44.16
C LEU A 9 79.84 -2.53 -44.69
N LEU A 10 78.72 -2.05 -44.14
CA LEU A 10 78.65 -0.86 -43.25
C LEU A 10 77.21 -0.46 -42.90
N LEU A 11 76.95 -0.44 -41.59
CA LEU A 11 76.19 0.52 -40.76
C LEU A 11 74.85 1.11 -41.24
N GLY A 12 73.84 0.97 -40.36
CA GLY A 12 73.01 2.13 -39.98
C GLY A 12 71.52 1.87 -39.73
N GLY A 13 71.13 1.74 -38.45
CA GLY A 13 69.82 2.14 -37.89
C GLY A 13 68.55 1.39 -38.35
N THR A 14 67.49 1.20 -37.58
CA THR A 14 67.09 1.43 -36.19
C THR A 14 65.83 0.59 -35.97
N VAL A 15 65.65 0.07 -34.74
CA VAL A 15 64.39 -0.05 -33.96
C VAL A 15 63.09 -0.37 -34.77
N GLY A 16 62.42 -1.52 -34.64
CA GLY A 16 62.09 -2.22 -33.40
C GLY A 16 60.70 -1.79 -32.88
N CYS A 17 59.62 -2.33 -33.45
CA CYS A 17 58.29 -2.38 -32.80
C CYS A 17 57.66 -3.76 -33.07
N GLY A 18 57.94 -4.70 -32.16
CA GLY A 18 57.19 -5.94 -32.02
C GLY A 18 55.84 -5.66 -31.37
N SER A 19 54.81 -6.34 -31.88
CA SER A 19 53.44 -6.39 -31.38
C SER A 19 53.37 -6.73 -29.88
N ALA A 20 52.72 -5.87 -29.09
CA ALA A 20 52.37 -6.15 -27.70
C ALA A 20 51.18 -7.13 -27.62
N PRO A 21 51.13 -8.02 -26.61
CA PRO A 21 49.98 -8.87 -26.37
C PRO A 21 48.83 -8.06 -25.77
N VAL A 22 47.63 -8.19 -26.33
CA VAL A 22 46.39 -7.61 -25.78
C VAL A 22 45.99 -8.43 -24.55
N ALA A 23 45.94 -7.78 -23.39
CA ALA A 23 45.41 -8.37 -22.17
C ALA A 23 43.89 -8.58 -22.27
N PRO A 24 43.32 -9.65 -21.70
CA PRO A 24 41.87 -9.81 -21.65
C PRO A 24 41.24 -8.70 -20.79
N PRO A 25 40.00 -8.27 -21.11
CA PRO A 25 39.33 -7.22 -20.36
C PRO A 25 39.06 -7.66 -18.90
N PRO A 26 39.05 -6.73 -17.94
CA PRO A 26 38.77 -7.06 -16.55
C PRO A 26 37.35 -7.62 -16.43
N GLU A 27 37.26 -8.81 -15.85
CA GLU A 27 36.01 -9.44 -15.42
C GLU A 27 35.26 -8.46 -14.52
N SER A 28 34.10 -8.01 -14.98
CA SER A 28 33.25 -7.06 -14.28
C SER A 28 32.93 -7.63 -12.90
N ALA A 29 33.61 -7.10 -11.87
CA ALA A 29 33.32 -7.42 -10.48
C ALA A 29 31.83 -7.21 -10.26
N ALA A 30 31.12 -8.30 -9.98
CA ALA A 30 29.72 -8.25 -9.58
C ALA A 30 29.66 -7.32 -8.35
N VAL A 31 28.97 -6.19 -8.51
CA VAL A 31 28.56 -5.38 -7.36
C VAL A 31 27.90 -6.33 -6.37
N PRO A 32 28.33 -6.35 -5.09
CA PRO A 32 27.63 -7.12 -4.08
C PRO A 32 26.17 -6.68 -4.10
N VAL A 33 25.28 -7.57 -4.49
CA VAL A 33 23.85 -7.37 -4.27
C VAL A 33 23.72 -7.33 -2.76
N GLU A 34 23.54 -6.14 -2.19
CA GLU A 34 23.18 -6.02 -0.78
C GLU A 34 22.00 -6.97 -0.54
N PRO A 35 22.08 -7.85 0.49
CA PRO A 35 20.95 -8.72 0.80
C PRO A 35 19.74 -7.82 1.00
N SER A 36 18.66 -8.06 0.24
CA SER A 36 17.39 -7.38 0.47
C SER A 36 17.10 -7.45 1.97
N PRO A 37 16.72 -6.32 2.63
CA PRO A 37 16.50 -6.33 4.06
C PRO A 37 15.56 -7.49 4.39
N PRO A 38 15.82 -8.25 5.47
CA PRO A 38 14.99 -9.38 5.84
C PRO A 38 13.54 -8.91 5.82
N VAL A 39 12.64 -9.70 5.22
CA VAL A 39 11.21 -9.39 5.17
C VAL A 39 10.71 -9.31 6.60
N THR A 40 10.83 -8.14 7.22
CA THR A 40 10.31 -7.86 8.55
C THR A 40 8.81 -7.98 8.44
N SER A 41 8.21 -8.80 9.31
CA SER A 41 6.77 -8.97 9.31
C SER A 41 6.09 -7.61 9.48
N ASP A 42 4.90 -7.44 8.92
CA ASP A 42 4.17 -6.18 9.04
C ASP A 42 3.96 -5.78 10.51
N SER A 43 3.85 -6.75 11.43
CA SER A 43 3.82 -6.50 12.88
C SER A 43 5.14 -5.94 13.42
N ALA A 44 6.29 -6.43 12.94
CA ALA A 44 7.60 -5.89 13.29
C ALA A 44 7.78 -4.47 12.75
N ARG A 45 7.33 -4.19 11.51
CA ARG A 45 7.36 -2.85 10.91
C ARG A 45 6.52 -1.85 11.71
N LEU A 46 5.31 -2.26 12.12
CA LEU A 46 4.47 -1.44 12.98
C LEU A 46 5.11 -1.17 14.34
N LYS A 47 5.77 -2.16 14.93
CA LYS A 47 6.49 -1.98 16.21
C LYS A 47 7.63 -0.98 16.03
N ASP A 48 8.44 -1.15 15.00
CA ASP A 48 9.58 -0.29 14.71
C ASP A 48 9.17 1.18 14.51
N ALA A 49 8.12 1.42 13.71
CA ALA A 49 7.56 2.75 13.47
C ALA A 49 7.07 3.48 14.74
N LEU A 50 6.73 2.72 15.79
CA LEU A 50 6.30 3.24 17.09
C LEU A 50 7.47 3.46 18.06
N THR A 51 8.61 2.78 17.87
CA THR A 51 9.78 2.85 18.76
C THR A 51 10.91 3.74 18.25
N GLY A 52 10.68 4.51 17.19
CA GLY A 52 11.66 5.47 16.65
C GLY A 52 11.98 5.26 15.18
N GLY A 53 11.55 4.16 14.58
CA GLY A 53 11.65 3.94 13.14
C GLY A 53 10.85 4.98 12.36
N GLU A 54 11.43 5.45 11.25
CA GLU A 54 10.77 6.36 10.33
C GLU A 54 10.08 5.56 9.21
N MET A 55 8.84 5.94 8.91
CA MET A 55 8.12 5.48 7.73
C MET A 55 7.60 6.69 6.97
N SER A 56 7.83 6.71 5.66
CA SER A 56 7.22 7.73 4.81
C SER A 56 5.69 7.57 4.78
N PRO A 57 4.93 8.65 4.51
CA PRO A 57 3.48 8.56 4.38
C PRO A 57 3.02 7.53 3.33
N SER A 58 3.77 7.39 2.23
CA SER A 58 3.52 6.33 1.22
C SER A 58 3.71 4.94 1.82
N ALA A 59 4.80 4.70 2.55
CA ALA A 59 5.07 3.39 3.14
C ALA A 59 3.98 2.99 4.17
N VAL A 60 3.45 3.97 4.92
CA VAL A 60 2.35 3.73 5.85
C VAL A 60 1.05 3.44 5.10
N ALA A 61 0.77 4.19 4.03
CA ALA A 61 -0.38 3.93 3.17
C ALA A 61 -0.34 2.50 2.59
N ASP A 62 0.78 2.09 2.00
CA ASP A 62 0.94 0.76 1.40
C ASP A 62 0.86 -0.37 2.43
N LEU A 63 1.50 -0.20 3.59
CA LEU A 63 1.44 -1.16 4.70
C LEU A 63 0.01 -1.30 5.21
N SER A 64 -0.68 -0.18 5.43
CA SER A 64 -2.06 -0.19 5.91
C SER A 64 -3.01 -0.84 4.90
N ASP A 65 -2.84 -0.61 3.60
CA ASP A 65 -3.66 -1.25 2.58
C ASP A 65 -3.49 -2.76 2.55
N ARG A 66 -2.24 -3.23 2.58
CA ARG A 66 -1.93 -4.66 2.62
C ARG A 66 -2.54 -5.33 3.84
N LEU A 67 -2.30 -4.77 5.03
CA LEU A 67 -2.82 -5.33 6.29
C LEU A 67 -4.35 -5.42 6.29
N LEU A 68 -5.02 -4.40 5.77
CA LEU A 68 -6.48 -4.38 5.70
C LEU A 68 -7.04 -5.22 4.56
N ALA A 69 -6.28 -5.53 3.51
CA ALA A 69 -6.71 -6.37 2.40
C ALA A 69 -6.76 -7.85 2.78
N ASP A 70 -5.75 -8.33 3.51
CA ASP A 70 -5.63 -9.75 3.88
C ASP A 70 -6.68 -10.20 4.91
N GLY A 71 -7.41 -9.26 5.52
CA GLY A 71 -8.47 -9.50 6.51
C GLY A 71 -7.97 -10.07 7.85
N LYS A 72 -6.83 -10.76 7.88
CA LYS A 72 -6.20 -11.31 9.08
C LYS A 72 -5.92 -10.22 10.12
N ALA A 73 -5.42 -9.07 9.68
CA ALA A 73 -5.10 -7.98 10.59
C ALA A 73 -6.34 -7.41 11.29
N LEU A 74 -7.52 -7.46 10.65
CA LEU A 74 -8.77 -6.97 11.23
C LEU A 74 -9.21 -7.77 12.45
N ASN A 75 -8.75 -9.02 12.58
CA ASN A 75 -9.04 -9.90 13.71
C ASN A 75 -7.95 -9.85 14.80
N ASP A 76 -6.86 -9.14 14.57
CA ASP A 76 -5.78 -8.95 15.54
C ASP A 76 -5.87 -7.54 16.14
N GLN A 77 -6.43 -7.48 17.35
CA GLN A 77 -6.63 -6.22 18.08
C GLN A 77 -5.31 -5.47 18.32
N GLN A 78 -4.21 -6.19 18.57
CA GLN A 78 -2.92 -5.57 18.82
C GLN A 78 -2.36 -4.95 17.54
N THR A 79 -2.49 -5.66 16.41
CA THR A 79 -2.09 -5.15 15.10
C THR A 79 -2.94 -3.94 14.70
N MET A 80 -4.26 -3.97 14.89
CA MET A 80 -5.14 -2.81 14.62
C MET A 80 -4.80 -1.60 15.48
N ALA A 81 -4.53 -1.79 16.77
CA ALA A 81 -4.17 -0.69 17.66
C ALA A 81 -2.83 -0.04 17.25
N ARG A 82 -1.84 -0.85 16.87
CA ARG A 82 -0.56 -0.32 16.36
C ARG A 82 -0.75 0.41 15.03
N LEU A 83 -1.53 -0.16 14.11
CA LEU A 83 -1.79 0.45 12.81
C LEU A 83 -2.52 1.79 12.94
N GLU A 84 -3.53 1.86 13.81
CA GLU A 84 -4.24 3.11 14.16
C GLU A 84 -3.26 4.19 14.62
N LEU A 85 -2.36 3.87 15.55
CA LEU A 85 -1.38 4.83 16.07
C LEU A 85 -0.38 5.31 15.00
N VAL A 86 0.12 4.39 14.15
CA VAL A 86 1.04 4.74 13.07
C VAL A 86 0.36 5.65 12.05
N ILE A 87 -0.89 5.36 11.66
CA ILE A 87 -1.67 6.22 10.76
C ILE A 87 -1.91 7.61 11.38
N LEU A 88 -2.32 7.66 12.64
CA LEU A 88 -2.56 8.93 13.35
C LEU A 88 -1.29 9.78 13.47
N LYS A 89 -0.13 9.16 13.74
CA LYS A 89 1.17 9.84 13.71
C LYS A 89 1.46 10.42 12.31
N THR A 90 1.20 9.64 11.28
CA THR A 90 1.45 10.02 9.87
C THR A 90 0.54 11.15 9.39
N LEU A 91 -0.73 11.15 9.79
CA LEU A 91 -1.70 12.21 9.44
C LEU A 91 -1.32 13.59 10.01
N LYS A 92 -0.41 13.66 10.98
CA LYS A 92 0.15 14.92 11.51
C LYS A 92 1.28 15.50 10.65
N ALA A 93 1.83 14.70 9.72
CA ALA A 93 2.90 15.16 8.84
C ALA A 93 2.41 16.28 7.89
N PRO A 94 3.32 17.19 7.49
CA PRO A 94 2.99 18.27 6.55
C PRO A 94 2.64 17.74 5.16
N ASP A 95 3.23 16.60 4.76
CA ASP A 95 2.85 15.91 3.52
C ASP A 95 1.40 15.42 3.60
N LYS A 96 0.63 15.81 2.58
CA LYS A 96 -0.81 15.51 2.48
C LYS A 96 -1.15 14.54 1.36
N THR A 97 -0.16 14.09 0.58
CA THR A 97 -0.34 13.33 -0.66
C THR A 97 -1.15 12.04 -0.44
N HIS A 98 -0.88 11.34 0.66
CA HIS A 98 -1.52 10.06 0.98
C HIS A 98 -2.69 10.16 1.97
N ARG A 99 -3.16 11.37 2.32
CA ARG A 99 -4.21 11.55 3.34
C ARG A 99 -5.51 10.84 3.00
N ALA A 100 -5.92 10.82 1.73
CA ALA A 100 -7.14 10.14 1.33
C ALA A 100 -7.12 8.64 1.69
N VAL A 101 -5.99 7.99 1.40
CA VAL A 101 -5.77 6.56 1.72
C VAL A 101 -5.69 6.34 3.22
N LEU A 102 -4.95 7.20 3.94
CA LEU A 102 -4.79 7.10 5.38
C LEU A 102 -6.11 7.30 6.13
N TRP A 103 -6.92 8.29 5.75
CA TRP A 103 -8.25 8.50 6.33
C TRP A 103 -9.19 7.32 6.05
N ARG A 104 -9.18 6.80 4.83
CA ARG A 104 -9.97 5.60 4.49
C ARG A 104 -9.60 4.45 5.41
N ASN A 105 -8.30 4.19 5.52
CA ASN A 105 -7.80 3.04 6.28
C ASN A 105 -8.02 3.21 7.78
N LEU A 106 -7.89 4.42 8.32
CA LEU A 106 -8.28 4.74 9.70
C LEU A 106 -9.77 4.48 9.93
N GLY A 107 -10.63 4.92 9.02
CA GLY A 107 -12.06 4.71 9.11
C GLY A 107 -12.47 3.24 9.05
N ILE A 108 -11.77 2.42 8.25
CA ILE A 108 -11.93 0.96 8.24
C ILE A 108 -11.56 0.37 9.60
N ILE A 109 -10.41 0.77 10.17
CA ILE A 109 -9.97 0.30 11.48
C ILE A 109 -11.01 0.64 12.55
N HIS A 110 -11.47 1.89 12.60
CA HIS A 110 -12.50 2.32 13.55
C HIS A 110 -13.83 1.61 13.35
N TYR A 111 -14.20 1.32 12.10
CA TYR A 111 -15.39 0.53 11.80
C TYR A 111 -15.30 -0.88 12.39
N HIS A 112 -14.16 -1.57 12.21
CA HIS A 112 -13.94 -2.90 12.78
C HIS A 112 -13.82 -2.90 14.31
N GLN A 113 -13.32 -1.81 14.89
CA GLN A 113 -13.33 -1.59 16.34
C GLN A 113 -14.69 -1.11 16.89
N GLN A 114 -15.74 -1.06 16.05
CA GLN A 114 -17.09 -0.58 16.40
C GLN A 114 -17.15 0.89 16.88
N LYS A 115 -16.10 1.67 16.60
CA LYS A 115 -16.02 3.11 16.84
C LYS A 115 -16.75 3.86 15.70
N TYR A 116 -18.04 3.59 15.53
CA TYR A 116 -18.80 3.99 14.34
C TYR A 116 -18.88 5.50 14.10
N LYS A 117 -18.81 6.33 15.15
CA LYS A 117 -18.80 7.80 15.01
C LYS A 117 -17.48 8.28 14.40
N GLN A 118 -16.36 7.76 14.89
CA GLN A 118 -15.04 8.09 14.35
C GLN A 118 -14.87 7.53 12.94
N ALA A 119 -15.30 6.29 12.70
CA ALA A 119 -15.29 5.68 11.38
C ALA A 119 -16.03 6.52 10.33
N GLU A 120 -17.19 7.08 10.69
CA GLU A 120 -17.93 7.95 9.78
C GLU A 120 -17.16 9.22 9.46
N HIS A 121 -16.58 9.89 10.46
CA HIS A 121 -15.78 11.09 10.26
C HIS A 121 -14.58 10.81 9.33
N ASP A 122 -13.87 9.72 9.59
CA ASP A 122 -12.66 9.36 8.84
C ASP A 122 -12.99 8.97 7.39
N LEU A 123 -14.05 8.19 7.18
CA LEU A 123 -14.49 7.81 5.82
C LEU A 123 -15.07 9.00 5.05
N GLN A 124 -15.75 9.93 5.72
CA GLN A 124 -16.19 11.17 5.08
C GLN A 124 -14.98 12.04 4.68
N SER A 125 -13.99 12.18 5.55
CA SER A 125 -12.73 12.87 5.23
C SER A 125 -12.01 12.22 4.04
N ALA A 126 -11.99 10.89 3.99
CA ALA A 126 -11.45 10.16 2.86
C ALA A 126 -12.22 10.40 1.55
N ASN A 127 -13.56 10.44 1.63
CA ASN A 127 -14.45 10.68 0.50
C ASN A 127 -14.32 12.11 -0.04
N GLU A 128 -14.15 13.10 0.83
CA GLU A 128 -13.90 14.49 0.43
C GLU A 128 -12.58 14.62 -0.36
N LEU A 129 -11.54 13.90 0.05
CA LEU A 129 -10.24 13.93 -0.61
C LEU A 129 -10.17 13.06 -1.87
N ASN A 130 -10.90 11.94 -1.89
CA ASN A 130 -10.97 11.04 -3.04
C ASN A 130 -12.39 10.43 -3.18
N PRO A 131 -13.31 11.14 -3.85
CA PRO A 131 -14.69 10.69 -4.07
C PRO A 131 -14.82 9.59 -5.12
N LYS A 132 -13.71 9.08 -5.65
CA LYS A 132 -13.68 7.96 -6.61
C LYS A 132 -13.12 6.68 -5.98
N ASN A 133 -13.03 6.63 -4.65
CA ASN A 133 -12.51 5.45 -3.97
C ASN A 133 -13.65 4.45 -3.67
N PRO A 134 -13.71 3.30 -4.36
CA PRO A 134 -14.81 2.34 -4.19
C PRO A 134 -14.86 1.75 -2.78
N ARG A 135 -13.68 1.53 -2.16
CA ARG A 135 -13.56 0.97 -0.81
C ARG A 135 -14.13 1.94 0.23
N THR A 136 -13.91 3.25 0.09
CA THR A 136 -14.52 4.27 0.97
C THR A 136 -16.05 4.21 0.90
N HIS A 137 -16.62 4.19 -0.32
CA HIS A 137 -18.07 4.08 -0.51
C HIS A 137 -18.63 2.78 0.09
N PHE A 138 -17.95 1.64 -0.07
CA PHE A 138 -18.38 0.39 0.54
C PHE A 138 -18.50 0.49 2.07
N TYR A 139 -17.49 1.02 2.76
CA TYR A 139 -17.56 1.14 4.22
C TYR A 139 -18.54 2.22 4.69
N LEU A 140 -18.76 3.29 3.92
CA LEU A 140 -19.86 4.23 4.17
C LEU A 140 -21.24 3.55 4.03
N ALA A 141 -21.40 2.65 3.06
CA ALA A 141 -22.62 1.85 2.92
C ALA A 141 -22.88 1.00 4.16
N CYS A 142 -21.85 0.30 4.65
CA CYS A 142 -21.92 -0.48 5.88
C CYS A 142 -22.29 0.38 7.10
N LEU A 143 -21.68 1.56 7.25
CA LEU A 143 -22.00 2.50 8.34
C LEU A 143 -23.45 2.99 8.28
N PHE A 144 -23.95 3.35 7.10
CA PHE A 144 -25.34 3.80 6.96
C PHE A 144 -26.33 2.66 7.15
N ALA A 145 -26.00 1.43 6.73
CA ALA A 145 -26.80 0.26 7.04
C ALA A 145 -26.87 0.02 8.55
N HIS A 146 -25.73 0.10 9.25
CA HIS A 146 -25.66 -0.01 10.70
C HIS A 146 -26.54 1.04 11.42
N LYS A 147 -26.46 2.30 11.00
CA LYS A 147 -27.31 3.37 11.53
C LYS A 147 -28.80 3.15 11.22
N GLY A 148 -29.11 2.69 10.02
CA GLY A 148 -30.47 2.33 9.62
C GLY A 148 -31.08 1.31 10.57
N ARG A 149 -30.30 0.30 10.95
CA ARG A 149 -30.68 -0.74 11.92
C ARG A 149 -30.87 -0.19 13.33
N ILE A 150 -29.97 0.67 13.81
CA ILE A 150 -30.12 1.31 15.13
C ILE A 150 -31.44 2.09 15.19
N TYR A 151 -31.74 2.86 14.14
CA TYR A 151 -32.99 3.62 14.07
C TYR A 151 -34.22 2.72 13.95
N GLU A 152 -34.12 1.62 13.21
CA GLU A 152 -35.19 0.61 13.09
C GLU A 152 -35.53 0.01 14.45
N LYS A 153 -34.51 -0.48 15.19
CA LYS A 153 -34.65 -1.01 16.55
C LYS A 153 -35.21 0.03 17.52
N SER A 154 -34.94 1.31 17.28
CA SER A 154 -35.44 2.42 18.09
C SER A 154 -36.85 2.92 17.67
N GLY A 155 -37.52 2.24 16.73
CA GLY A 155 -38.82 2.65 16.20
C GLY A 155 -38.80 3.93 15.35
N LYS A 156 -37.62 4.46 15.01
CA LYS A 156 -37.45 5.69 14.22
C LYS A 156 -37.50 5.39 12.72
N THR A 157 -38.65 4.95 12.23
CA THR A 157 -38.83 4.43 10.86
C THR A 157 -38.37 5.41 9.77
N ARG A 158 -38.64 6.72 9.92
CA ARG A 158 -38.21 7.72 8.92
C ARG A 158 -36.68 7.82 8.84
N ALA A 159 -36.01 7.91 9.99
CA ALA A 159 -34.56 8.00 10.06
C ALA A 159 -33.90 6.71 9.56
N SER A 160 -34.46 5.56 9.93
CA SER A 160 -34.02 4.25 9.43
C SER A 160 -34.04 4.19 7.90
N ARG A 161 -35.20 4.50 7.29
CA ARG A 161 -35.33 4.55 5.82
C ARG A 161 -34.35 5.51 5.17
N GLN A 162 -34.09 6.67 5.77
CA GLN A 162 -33.13 7.62 5.24
C GLN A 162 -31.71 7.04 5.22
N GLN A 163 -31.29 6.36 6.28
CA GLN A 163 -29.95 5.75 6.33
C GLN A 163 -29.84 4.56 5.38
N TYR A 164 -30.86 3.70 5.28
CA TYR A 164 -30.85 2.62 4.28
C TYR A 164 -30.80 3.14 2.83
N LYS A 165 -31.46 4.27 2.53
CA LYS A 165 -31.32 4.93 1.22
C LYS A 165 -29.89 5.41 0.96
N ARG A 166 -29.23 6.01 1.95
CA ARG A 166 -27.82 6.41 1.83
C ARG A 166 -26.94 5.18 1.61
N ALA A 167 -27.15 4.12 2.38
CA ALA A 167 -26.42 2.86 2.21
C ALA A 167 -26.55 2.30 0.79
N ALA A 168 -27.75 2.34 0.22
CA ALA A 168 -28.01 1.89 -1.16
C ALA A 168 -27.21 2.69 -2.20
N ILE A 169 -27.15 4.01 -2.04
CA ILE A 169 -26.40 4.90 -2.95
C ILE A 169 -24.91 4.58 -2.88
N GLU A 170 -24.36 4.48 -1.67
CA GLU A 170 -22.93 4.24 -1.46
C GLU A 170 -22.49 2.88 -2.02
N ILE A 171 -23.26 1.79 -1.79
CA ILE A 171 -22.90 0.48 -2.36
C ILE A 171 -22.99 0.46 -3.89
N GLU A 172 -23.93 1.20 -4.47
CA GLU A 172 -24.04 1.35 -5.92
C GLU A 172 -22.85 2.11 -6.50
N LEU A 173 -22.38 3.17 -5.83
CA LEU A 173 -21.18 3.92 -6.20
C LEU A 173 -19.94 3.02 -6.15
N ALA A 174 -19.75 2.26 -5.08
CA ALA A 174 -18.64 1.31 -4.97
C ALA A 174 -18.61 0.32 -6.15
N ARG A 175 -19.78 -0.23 -6.52
CA ARG A 175 -19.94 -1.15 -7.65
C ARG A 175 -19.66 -0.50 -9.00
N LYS A 176 -20.08 0.75 -9.20
CA LYS A 176 -19.83 1.50 -10.44
C LYS A 176 -18.34 1.81 -10.62
N LEU A 177 -17.67 2.16 -9.52
CA LEU A 177 -16.26 2.51 -9.51
C LEU A 177 -15.35 1.28 -9.70
N GLU A 178 -15.73 0.11 -9.18
CA GLU A 178 -14.98 -1.14 -9.37
C GLU A 178 -15.91 -2.34 -9.61
N PRO A 179 -16.47 -2.50 -10.84
CA PRO A 179 -17.50 -3.51 -11.12
C PRO A 179 -17.03 -4.97 -11.03
N SER A 180 -15.72 -5.20 -11.19
CA SER A 180 -15.13 -6.54 -11.14
C SER A 180 -14.95 -7.05 -9.71
N ASN A 181 -14.91 -6.17 -8.70
CA ASN A 181 -14.64 -6.56 -7.32
C ASN A 181 -15.86 -7.25 -6.69
N PRO A 182 -15.76 -8.53 -6.27
CA PRO A 182 -16.89 -9.26 -5.71
C PRO A 182 -17.40 -8.68 -4.39
N LEU A 183 -16.57 -7.93 -3.64
CA LEU A 183 -16.97 -7.30 -2.38
C LEU A 183 -18.12 -6.30 -2.60
N TYR A 184 -18.13 -5.58 -3.72
CA TYR A 184 -19.13 -4.54 -4.02
C TYR A 184 -20.33 -5.06 -4.82
N LYS A 185 -20.32 -6.35 -5.16
CA LYS A 185 -21.48 -7.04 -5.74
C LYS A 185 -22.52 -7.43 -4.68
N GLN A 186 -22.20 -7.23 -3.40
CA GLN A 186 -23.13 -7.48 -2.32
C GLN A 186 -24.39 -6.63 -2.46
N ASP A 187 -25.53 -7.27 -2.20
CA ASP A 187 -26.81 -6.56 -2.10
C ASP A 187 -26.91 -5.86 -0.75
N LEU A 188 -27.65 -4.75 -0.70
CA LEU A 188 -27.90 -4.03 0.55
C LEU A 188 -28.49 -4.95 1.64
N LYS A 189 -29.32 -5.93 1.28
CA LYS A 189 -29.86 -6.91 2.23
C LYS A 189 -28.75 -7.74 2.88
N GLN A 190 -27.73 -8.14 2.13
CA GLN A 190 -26.60 -8.89 2.66
C GLN A 190 -25.77 -8.02 3.61
N ILE A 191 -25.54 -6.76 3.26
CA ILE A 191 -24.85 -5.79 4.13
C ILE A 191 -25.64 -5.61 5.43
N ILE A 192 -26.96 -5.35 5.36
CA ILE A 192 -27.82 -5.22 6.54
C ILE A 192 -27.76 -6.48 7.42
N GLN A 193 -27.77 -7.67 6.80
CA GLN A 193 -27.68 -8.94 7.54
C GLN A 193 -26.33 -9.12 8.23
N GLN A 194 -25.22 -8.71 7.62
CA GLN A 194 -23.91 -8.71 8.27
C GLN A 194 -23.88 -7.76 9.48
N GLU A 195 -24.54 -6.61 9.38
CA GLU A 195 -24.68 -5.67 10.48
C GLU A 195 -25.61 -6.18 11.60
N ASN A 196 -26.38 -7.24 11.38
CA ASN A 196 -27.19 -7.87 12.43
C ASN A 196 -26.35 -8.68 13.42
N GLY A 197 -25.21 -9.23 12.97
CA GLY A 197 -24.31 -10.04 13.80
C GLY A 197 -23.30 -9.23 14.64
N LYS A 198 -23.32 -7.90 14.51
CA LYS A 198 -22.46 -6.96 15.26
C LYS A 198 -23.28 -6.15 16.28
#